data_AF-A0A1J9PUM1-F1
#
_entry.id   AF-A0A1J9PUM1-F1
#
_cell.length_a   1.000
_cell.length_b   1.000
_cell.length_c   1.000
_cell.angle_alpha   90.00
_cell.angle_beta   90.00
_cell.angle_gamma   90.00
#
_symmetry.space_group_name_H-M   'P 1'
#
loop_
_entity.id
_entity.type
_entity.pdbx_description
1 polymer ?
#
loop_
_entity_poly.entity_id
_entity_poly.type
_entity_poly.pdbx_seq_one_letter_code
_entity_poly.pdbx_strand_id
1 'polypeptide(L)' 'MLLGSFKVDEPDDQHICLVQQHLGMSLHELKMRARRKIFSKDTLRTAIQQLLTAVDYLHKEAHIIHTG' A
#
# COMPACT_ATOMS: atom_id res chain seq x y z
N MET A 1 -6.03 4.88 -2.89
CA MET A 1 -7.42 5.07 -2.42
C MET A 1 -8.30 3.97 -3.00
N LEU A 2 -9.25 3.43 -2.24
CA LEU A 2 -10.29 2.53 -2.75
C LEU A 2 -11.34 3.39 -3.47
N LEU A 3 -11.53 3.17 -4.77
CA LEU A 3 -12.40 3.94 -5.65
C LEU A 3 -13.78 3.29 -5.83
N GLY A 4 -13.87 2.00 -5.56
CA GLY A 4 -15.11 1.24 -5.63
C GLY A 4 -14.88 -0.25 -5.51
N SER A 5 -15.96 -1.01 -5.58
CA SER A 5 -15.93 -2.46 -5.61
C SER A 5 -17.09 -2.99 -6.44
N PHE A 6 -16.89 -4.09 -7.13
CA PHE A 6 -17.94 -4.80 -7.86
C PHE A 6 -17.77 -6.31 -7.68
N LYS A 7 -18.81 -7.08 -8.03
CA LYS A 7 -18.76 -8.53 -8.02
C LYS A 7 -18.66 -9.05 -9.44
N VAL A 8 -17.91 -10.13 -9.63
CA VAL A 8 -17.84 -10.90 -10.87
C VAL A 8 -18.45 -12.26 -10.60
N ASP A 9 -19.51 -12.58 -11.33
CA ASP A 9 -20.16 -13.89 -11.27
C ASP A 9 -19.32 -14.92 -12.04
N GLU A 10 -19.01 -16.03 -11.41
CA GLU A 10 -18.48 -17.26 -12.02
C GLU A 10 -19.53 -18.38 -11.89
N PRO A 11 -19.42 -19.48 -12.67
CA PRO A 11 -20.42 -20.54 -12.68
C PRO A 11 -20.78 -21.10 -11.29
N ASP A 12 -19.81 -21.14 -10.38
CA ASP A 12 -19.96 -21.74 -9.05
C ASP A 12 -19.66 -20.76 -7.89
N ASP A 13 -19.20 -19.53 -8.15
CA ASP A 13 -18.81 -18.57 -7.10
C ASP A 13 -18.91 -17.09 -7.54
N GLN A 14 -18.83 -16.16 -6.58
CA GLN A 14 -18.73 -14.73 -6.83
C GLN A 14 -17.41 -14.16 -6.30
N HIS A 15 -16.63 -13.54 -7.18
CA HIS A 15 -15.40 -12.83 -6.80
C HIS A 15 -15.68 -11.35 -6.50
N ILE A 16 -15.21 -10.86 -5.35
CA ILE A 16 -15.26 -9.42 -5.04
C ILE A 16 -14.00 -8.75 -5.61
N CYS A 17 -14.20 -7.82 -6.54
CA CYS A 17 -13.13 -7.02 -7.11
C CYS A 17 -13.08 -5.63 -6.44
N LEU A 18 -11.89 -5.24 -5.99
CA LEU A 18 -11.62 -3.92 -5.40
C LEU A 18 -10.93 -3.02 -6.43
N VAL A 19 -11.49 -1.84 -6.70
CA VAL A 19 -10.91 -0.85 -7.62
C VAL A 19 -10.07 0.11 -6.81
N GLN A 20 -8.76 0.14 -7.03
CA GLN A 20 -7.85 1.03 -6.34
C GLN A 20 -7.16 1.99 -7.31
N GLN A 21 -6.83 3.18 -6.83
CA GLN A 21 -5.93 4.09 -7.55
C GLN A 21 -4.59 3.39 -7.83
N HIS A 22 -4.02 3.57 -9.01
CA HIS A 22 -2.68 3.06 -9.33
C HIS A 22 -1.62 3.75 -8.45
N LEU A 23 -0.88 2.95 -7.67
CA LEU A 23 0.11 3.40 -6.68
C LEU A 23 1.51 2.86 -7.00
N GLY A 24 1.95 3.03 -8.25
CA GLY A 24 3.33 2.78 -8.66
C GLY A 24 3.92 1.43 -8.22
N MET A 25 5.23 1.42 -8.00
CA MET A 25 5.97 0.26 -7.51
C MET A 25 6.08 0.26 -5.98
N SER A 26 6.18 -0.92 -5.40
CA SER A 26 6.47 -1.09 -3.98
C SER A 26 7.86 -0.54 -3.60
N LEU A 27 8.07 -0.23 -2.31
CA LEU A 27 9.39 0.14 -1.80
C LEU A 27 10.42 -0.98 -2.03
N HIS A 28 10.00 -2.25 -2.00
CA HIS A 28 10.90 -3.36 -2.29
C HIS A 28 11.39 -3.32 -3.74
N GLU A 29 10.48 -3.19 -4.70
CA GLU A 29 10.84 -3.08 -6.12
C GLU A 29 11.70 -1.84 -6.40
N LEU A 30 11.37 -0.70 -5.78
CA LEU A 30 12.16 0.51 -5.89
C LEU A 30 13.59 0.31 -5.35
N LYS A 31 13.74 -0.38 -4.21
CA LYS A 31 15.05 -0.74 -3.64
C LYS A 31 15.84 -1.60 -4.61
N MET A 32 15.19 -2.59 -5.23
CA MET A 32 15.85 -3.50 -6.17
C MET A 32 16.36 -2.79 -7.43
N ARG A 33 15.75 -1.67 -7.82
CA ARG A 33 16.18 -0.82 -8.94
C ARG A 33 17.25 0.22 -8.54
N ALA A 34 17.43 0.48 -7.24
CA ALA A 34 18.43 1.43 -6.77
C ALA A 34 19.87 0.89 -6.99
N ARG A 35 20.82 1.79 -7.25
CA ARG A 35 22.24 1.43 -7.32
C ARG A 35 22.66 0.75 -6.01
N ARG A 36 23.29 -0.41 -6.11
CA ARG A 36 23.72 -1.25 -4.96
C ARG A 36 22.57 -1.73 -4.06
N LYS A 37 21.31 -1.62 -4.50
CA LYS A 37 20.11 -2.04 -3.76
C LYS A 37 19.94 -1.35 -2.40
N ILE A 38 20.38 -0.10 -2.30
CA ILE A 38 20.35 0.69 -1.07
C ILE A 38 19.66 2.02 -1.36
N PHE A 39 18.81 2.46 -0.45
CA PHE A 39 18.22 3.80 -0.51
C PHE A 39 19.20 4.85 -0.02
N SER A 40 19.12 6.05 -0.62
CA SER A 40 19.74 7.21 -0.01
C SER A 40 19.08 7.51 1.34
N LYS A 41 19.81 8.19 2.21
CA LYS A 41 19.29 8.65 3.50
C LYS A 41 18.00 9.47 3.34
N ASP A 42 17.94 10.29 2.30
CA ASP A 42 16.79 11.17 2.05
C ASP A 42 15.57 10.40 1.58
N THR A 43 15.73 9.45 0.65
CA THR A 43 14.64 8.56 0.22
C THR A 43 14.09 7.75 1.39
N LEU A 44 14.96 7.18 2.22
CA LEU A 44 14.55 6.39 3.38
C LEU A 44 13.82 7.25 4.41
N ARG A 45 14.31 8.47 4.68
CA ARG A 45 13.67 9.41 5.60
C ARG A 45 12.24 9.73 5.15
N THR A 46 12.06 10.10 3.89
CA THR A 46 10.73 10.43 3.35
C THR A 46 9.78 9.24 3.42
N ALA A 47 10.25 8.04 3.02
CA ALA A 47 9.44 6.83 3.07
C ALA A 47 9.00 6.49 4.50
N ILE A 48 9.91 6.57 5.48
CA ILE A 48 9.58 6.31 6.89
C ILE A 48 8.60 7.35 7.42
N GLN A 49 8.78 8.64 7.11
CA GLN A 49 7.85 9.68 7.55
C GLN A 49 6.43 9.43 7.03
N GLN A 50 6.29 9.10 5.74
CA GLN A 50 4.99 8.78 5.15
C GLN A 50 4.36 7.53 5.77
N LEU A 51 5.15 6.48 5.99
CA LEU A 51 4.68 5.25 6.64
C LEU A 51 4.21 5.51 8.07
N LEU A 52 4.97 6.27 8.86
CA LEU A 52 4.60 6.59 10.23
C LEU A 52 3.35 7.47 10.27
N THR A 53 3.21 8.45 9.37
CA THR A 53 1.97 9.24 9.26
C THR A 53 0.76 8.35 8.93
N ALA A 54 0.91 7.42 7.98
CA ALA A 54 -0.16 6.50 7.63
C ALA A 54 -0.54 5.58 8.80
N VAL A 55 0.45 5.02 9.50
CA VAL A 55 0.24 4.15 10.67
C VAL A 55 -0.37 4.92 11.84
N ASP A 56 0.05 6.17 12.08
CA ASP A 56 -0.52 7.02 13.12
C ASP A 56 -2.02 7.26 12.87
N TYR A 57 -2.39 7.60 11.63
CA TYR A 57 -3.79 7.74 11.23
C TYR A 57 -4.57 6.43 11.39
N LEU A 58 -4.02 5.31 10.92
CA LEU A 58 -4.68 4.01 11.03
C LEU A 58 -4.97 3.66 12.50
N HIS A 59 -4.01 3.86 13.40
CA HIS A 59 -4.16 3.49 14.80
C HIS A 59 -5.05 4.46 15.60
N LYS A 60 -4.86 5.78 15.43
CA LYS A 60 -5.51 6.78 16.27
C LYS A 60 -6.88 7.19 15.77
N GLU A 61 -7.02 7.40 14.48
CA GLU A 61 -8.24 7.95 13.88
C GLU A 61 -9.14 6.83 13.35
N ALA A 62 -8.55 5.86 12.64
CA ALA A 62 -9.33 4.77 12.04
C ALA A 62 -9.51 3.56 12.97
N HIS A 63 -8.74 3.46 14.06
CA HIS A 63 -8.72 2.33 14.99
C HIS A 63 -8.51 0.96 14.30
N ILE A 64 -7.68 0.92 13.25
CA ILE A 64 -7.35 -0.27 12.46
C ILE A 64 -5.89 -0.67 12.70
N ILE A 65 -5.67 -1.94 13.02
CA ILE A 65 -4.33 -2.56 12.96
C ILE A 65 -4.17 -3.19 11.58
N HIS A 66 -3.10 -2.85 10.85
CA HIS A 66 -2.91 -3.35 9.48
C HIS A 66 -2.77 -4.88 9.41
N THR A 67 -2.14 -5.50 10.41
CA THR A 67 -1.90 -6.95 10.46
C THR A 67 -3.05 -7.70 11.12
N GLY A 68 -4.29 -7.38 10.74
CA GLY A 68 -5.46 -8.18 11.12
C GLY A 68 -5.28 -9.64 10.77
#